data_AF-A0A7Y3AK35-F1
#
_entry.id   AF-A0A7Y3AK35-F1
#
_cell.length_a   1.000
_cell.length_b   1.000
_cell.length_c   1.000
_cell.angle_alpha   90.00
_cell.angle_beta   90.00
_cell.angle_gamma   90.00
#
_symmetry.space_group_name_H-M   'P 1'
#
loop_
_entity.id
_entity.type
_entity.pdbx_description
1 polymer ?
#
loop_
_entity_poly.entity_id
_entity_poly.type
_entity_poly.pdbx_seq_one_letter_code
_entity_poly.pdbx_strand_id
1 'polypeptide(L)' 'MNLEEVLQNNEDQILEKWVAYTLSTYQSSRKFKKQQDQFANPIGGCVRETLKTLLPLLIKGGDSSVFSDPLSHLMHL' A
#
# COMPACT_ATOMS: atom_id res chain seq x y z
N MET A 1 -15.11 5.16 20.37
CA MET A 1 -14.22 4.94 19.23
C MET A 1 -14.86 5.49 17.99
N ASN A 2 -14.21 6.46 17.36
CA ASN A 2 -14.59 6.93 16.03
C ASN A 2 -13.93 6.04 14.96
N LEU A 3 -14.35 6.17 13.70
CA LEU A 3 -13.83 5.35 12.59
C LEU A 3 -12.32 5.56 12.41
N GLU A 4 -11.84 6.78 12.53
CA GLU A 4 -10.42 7.13 12.38
C GLU A 4 -9.55 6.38 13.39
N GLU A 5 -9.93 6.35 14.67
CA GLU A 5 -9.25 5.59 15.72
C GLU A 5 -9.24 4.09 15.42
N VAL A 6 -10.35 3.53 14.91
CA VAL A 6 -10.41 2.11 14.52
C VAL A 6 -9.41 1.83 13.39
N LEU A 7 -9.36 2.70 12.37
CA LEU A 7 -8.48 2.52 11.22
C LEU A 7 -7.00 2.68 11.62
N GLN A 8 -6.66 3.66 12.46
CA GLN A 8 -5.30 3.85 12.99
C GLN A 8 -4.85 2.65 13.83
N ASN A 9 -5.72 2.18 14.73
CA ASN A 9 -5.39 1.03 15.60
C ASN A 9 -5.21 -0.28 14.83
N ASN A 10 -5.70 -0.35 13.58
CA ASN A 10 -5.58 -1.52 12.72
C ASN A 10 -4.71 -1.26 11.48
N GLU A 11 -3.94 -0.18 11.46
CA GLU A 11 -3.20 0.29 10.27
C GLU A 11 -2.31 -0.82 9.68
N ASP A 12 -1.51 -1.48 10.52
CA ASP A 12 -0.60 -2.56 10.10
C ASP A 12 -1.35 -3.75 9.48
N GLN A 13 -2.49 -4.15 10.07
CA GLN A 13 -3.29 -5.27 9.54
C GLN A 13 -3.96 -4.92 8.22
N ILE A 14 -4.39 -3.66 8.06
CA ILE A 14 -4.97 -3.16 6.82
C ILE A 14 -3.88 -3.17 5.74
N LEU A 15 -2.71 -2.61 6.03
CA LEU A 15 -1.57 -2.58 5.11
C LEU A 15 -1.14 -3.98 4.68
N GLU A 16 -1.00 -4.91 5.62
CA GLU A 16 -0.62 -6.29 5.32
C GLU A 16 -1.62 -6.94 4.35
N LYS A 17 -2.92 -6.80 4.63
CA LYS A 17 -3.99 -7.35 3.77
C LYS A 17 -4.00 -6.69 2.40
N TRP A 18 -3.86 -5.37 2.33
CA TRP A 18 -3.87 -4.62 1.08
C TRP A 18 -2.67 -4.97 0.20
N VAL A 19 -1.46 -5.00 0.77
CA VAL A 19 -0.25 -5.44 0.06
C VAL A 19 -0.41 -6.87 -0.44
N ALA A 20 -0.87 -7.79 0.41
CA ALA A 20 -1.06 -9.19 0.03
C ALA A 20 -2.11 -9.35 -1.08
N TYR A 21 -3.19 -8.57 -1.04
CA TYR A 21 -4.24 -8.59 -2.06
C TYR A 21 -3.75 -7.99 -3.37
N THR A 22 -3.16 -6.79 -3.35
CA THR A 22 -2.61 -6.13 -4.55
C THR A 22 -1.56 -7.01 -5.23
N LEU A 23 -0.59 -7.54 -4.49
CA LEU A 23 0.42 -8.44 -5.07
C LEU A 23 -0.14 -9.76 -5.57
N SER A 24 -1.33 -10.18 -5.12
CA SER A 24 -1.99 -11.40 -5.62
C SER A 24 -2.52 -11.24 -7.05
N THR A 25 -2.75 -10.01 -7.51
CA THR A 25 -3.27 -9.72 -8.85
C THR A 25 -2.24 -9.92 -9.95
N TYR A 26 -0.95 -9.95 -9.61
CA TYR A 26 0.13 -10.16 -10.56
C TYR A 26 0.40 -11.65 -10.81
N GLN A 27 0.72 -12.02 -12.06
CA GLN A 27 1.05 -13.41 -12.42
C GLN A 27 2.23 -13.98 -11.60
N SER A 28 3.20 -13.15 -11.23
CA SER A 28 4.36 -13.53 -10.40
C SER A 28 4.16 -13.32 -8.88
N SER A 29 2.90 -13.29 -8.42
CA SER A 29 2.50 -12.98 -7.04
C SER A 29 3.32 -13.66 -5.94
N ARG A 30 3.61 -14.97 -6.08
CA ARG A 30 4.38 -15.73 -5.06
C ARG A 30 5.78 -15.16 -4.85
N LYS A 31 6.46 -14.69 -5.91
CA LYS A 31 7.79 -14.08 -5.81
C LYS A 31 7.71 -12.72 -5.11
N PHE A 32 6.77 -11.88 -5.52
CA PHE A 32 6.63 -10.53 -4.98
C PHE A 32 6.22 -10.51 -3.51
N LYS A 33 5.43 -11.48 -3.06
CA LYS A 33 5.05 -11.63 -1.65
C LYS A 33 6.22 -12.09 -0.77
N LYS A 34 7.09 -12.97 -1.28
CA LYS A 34 8.18 -13.59 -0.51
C LYS A 34 9.43 -12.71 -0.40
N GLN A 35 9.82 -12.05 -1.48
CA GLN A 35 11.01 -11.20 -1.50
C GLN A 35 10.67 -9.81 -0.94
N GLN A 36 11.38 -9.39 0.10
CA GLN A 36 11.15 -8.10 0.78
C GLN A 36 12.13 -7.02 0.33
N ASP A 37 13.31 -7.41 -0.14
CA ASP A 37 14.30 -6.45 -0.63
C ASP A 37 13.78 -5.71 -1.88
N GLN A 38 13.73 -4.38 -1.80
CA GLN A 38 13.16 -3.54 -2.85
C GLN A 38 13.99 -3.50 -4.13
N PHE A 39 15.30 -3.75 -4.05
CA PHE A 39 16.17 -3.79 -5.23
C PHE A 39 16.00 -5.11 -5.99
N ALA A 40 15.78 -6.21 -5.26
CA ALA A 40 15.47 -7.53 -5.82
C ALA A 40 13.98 -7.71 -6.18
N ASN A 41 13.09 -6.87 -5.65
CA ASN A 41 11.65 -6.90 -5.89
C ASN A 41 11.09 -5.46 -5.97
N PRO A 42 11.37 -4.73 -7.06
CA PRO A 42 10.96 -3.33 -7.20
C PRO A 42 9.45 -3.16 -7.22
N ILE A 43 8.71 -4.09 -7.83
CA ILE A 43 7.23 -4.05 -7.88
C ILE A 43 6.66 -4.19 -6.47
N GLY A 44 7.12 -5.20 -5.72
CA GLY A 44 6.67 -5.38 -4.34
C GLY A 44 7.09 -4.23 -3.43
N GLY A 45 8.29 -3.67 -3.62
CA GLY A 45 8.74 -2.48 -2.89
C GLY A 45 7.82 -1.28 -3.14
N CYS A 46 7.56 -0.98 -4.41
CA CYS A 46 6.66 0.10 -4.83
C CYS A 46 5.24 -0.05 -4.24
N VAL A 47 4.65 -1.25 -4.31
CA VAL A 47 3.32 -1.51 -3.75
C VAL A 47 3.29 -1.28 -2.23
N ARG A 48 4.31 -1.77 -1.50
CA ARG A 48 4.39 -1.62 -0.04
C ARG A 48 4.52 -0.16 0.37
N GLU A 49 5.48 0.56 -0.21
CA GLU A 49 5.71 1.97 0.10
C GLU A 49 4.50 2.83 -0.27
N THR A 50 3.93 2.63 -1.46
CA THR A 50 2.77 3.41 -1.90
C THR A 50 1.56 3.21 -0.98
N LEU A 51 1.23 1.97 -0.62
CA LEU A 51 0.09 1.69 0.25
C LEU A 51 0.32 2.22 1.68
N LYS A 52 1.55 2.12 2.17
CA LYS A 52 1.97 2.69 3.47
C LYS A 52 1.83 4.22 3.49
N THR A 53 2.07 4.90 2.38
CA THR A 53 1.83 6.35 2.26
C THR A 53 0.35 6.67 2.11
N LEU A 54 -0.41 5.88 1.34
CA LEU A 54 -1.82 6.16 1.05
C LEU A 54 -2.74 6.03 2.26
N LEU A 55 -2.58 4.98 3.08
CA LEU A 55 -3.52 4.70 4.16
C LEU A 55 -3.61 5.85 5.19
N PRO A 56 -2.50 6.44 5.70
CA PRO A 56 -2.57 7.61 6.58
C PRO A 56 -3.24 8.83 5.93
N LEU A 57 -3.04 9.05 4.63
CA LEU A 57 -3.67 10.15 3.89
C LEU A 57 -5.19 9.96 3.79
N LEU A 58 -5.63 8.71 3.57
CA LEU A 58 -7.05 8.34 3.54
C LEU A 58 -7.70 8.50 4.91
N ILE A 59 -7.02 8.07 5.98
CA ILE A 59 -7.54 8.20 7.34
C ILE A 59 -7.65 9.68 7.75
N LYS A 60 -6.69 10.51 7.37
CA LYS A 60 -6.71 11.96 7.67
C LYS A 60 -7.70 12.75 6.81
N GLY A 61 -8.27 12.14 5.77
CA GLY A 61 -9.21 12.83 4.86
C GLY A 61 -8.57 13.97 4.07
N GLY A 62 -7.37 13.78 3.54
CA GLY A 62 -6.68 14.78 2.73
C GLY A 62 -7.42 15.14 1.42
N ASP A 63 -7.06 16.27 0.81
CA ASP A 63 -7.57 16.67 -0.50
C ASP A 63 -7.14 15.70 -1.62
N SER A 64 -7.98 15.54 -2.65
CA SER A 64 -7.67 14.73 -3.86
C SER A 64 -6.25 14.93 -4.42
N SER A 65 -5.72 16.15 -4.33
CA SER A 65 -4.37 16.52 -4.78
C SER A 65 -3.25 15.79 -4.06
N VAL A 66 -3.39 15.44 -2.78
CA VAL A 66 -2.32 14.78 -2.00
C VAL A 66 -2.16 13.29 -2.33
N PHE A 67 -3.14 12.68 -3.00
CA PHE A 67 -3.07 11.28 -3.41
C PHE A 67 -2.42 11.06 -4.78
N SER A 68 -2.30 12.14 -5.58
CA SER A 68 -1.84 12.06 -6.96
C SER A 68 -0.46 11.42 -7.09
N ASP A 69 0.49 11.85 -6.27
CA ASP A 69 1.87 11.36 -6.29
C ASP A 69 1.98 9.88 -5.90
N PRO A 70 1.46 9.41 -4.73
CA PRO A 70 1.45 8.00 -4.41
C PRO A 70 0.74 7.14 -5.47
N LEU A 71 -0.45 7.56 -5.94
CA LEU A 71 -1.20 6.79 -6.94
C LEU A 71 -0.45 6.68 -8.27
N SER A 72 0.30 7.71 -8.65
CA SER A 72 1.12 7.67 -9.86
C SER A 72 2.13 6.54 -9.81
N HIS A 73 2.77 6.27 -8.67
CA HIS A 73 3.74 5.19 -8.54
C HIS A 73 3.11 3.81 -8.81
N LEU A 74 1.89 3.56 -8.33
CA LEU A 74 1.17 2.30 -8.60
C LEU A 74 0.70 2.17 -10.05
N MET A 75 0.24 3.27 -10.66
CA MET A 75 -0.32 3.24 -12.03
C MET A 75 0.73 3.02 -13.12
N HIS A 76 2.02 3.23 -12.82
CA HIS A 76 3.12 3.05 -13.76
C HIS A 76 3.91 1.74 -13.56
N LEU A 77 3.39 0.81 -12.73
CA LEU A 77 3.93 -0.55 -12.55
C LEU A 77 3.50 -1.51 -13.68
#